data_AF-A0A2M9NZR0-F1
#
_entry.id   AF-A0A2M9NZR0-F1
#
_cell.length_a   1.000
_cell.length_b   1.000
_cell.length_c   1.000
_cell.angle_alpha   90.00
_cell.angle_beta   90.00
_cell.angle_gamma   90.00
#
_symmetry.space_group_name_H-M   'P 1'
#
loop_
_entity.id
_entity.type
_entity.pdbx_description
1 polymer ?
#
loop_
_entity_poly.entity_id
_entity_poly.type
_entity_poly.pdbx_seq_one_letter_code
_entity_poly.pdbx_strand_id
1 'polypeptide(L)' 'MVLRKRVELEKDFYKNELLNMGYFKTPEGLQLYELTLSELEDIYKAEKAREKHDG' A
#
# COMPACT_ATOMS: atom_id res chain seq x y z
N MET A 1 -9.62 -22.17 1.30
CA MET A 1 -8.26 -21.74 1.74
C MET A 1 -7.53 -20.81 0.77
N VAL A 2 -7.84 -20.79 -0.53
CA VAL A 2 -7.08 -20.02 -1.54
C VAL A 2 -7.26 -18.49 -1.43
N LEU A 3 -8.47 -18.02 -1.07
CA LEU A 3 -8.78 -16.59 -1.05
C LEU A 3 -7.94 -15.79 -0.04
N ARG A 4 -7.80 -16.28 1.19
CA ARG A 4 -6.99 -15.61 2.23
C ARG A 4 -5.53 -15.47 1.83
N LYS A 5 -4.95 -16.51 1.20
CA LYS A 5 -3.57 -16.45 0.72
C LYS A 5 -3.39 -15.40 -0.39
N ARG A 6 -4.36 -15.26 -1.29
CA ARG A 6 -4.32 -14.23 -2.34
C ARG A 6 -4.40 -12.83 -1.74
N VAL A 7 -5.30 -12.62 -0.77
CA VAL A 7 -5.41 -11.33 -0.06
C VAL A 7 -4.09 -10.95 0.62
N GLU A 8 -3.45 -11.86 1.34
CA GLU A 8 -2.15 -11.55 1.99
C GLU A 8 -1.04 -11.25 0.97
N LEU A 9 -0.98 -11.99 -0.14
CA LEU A 9 -0.01 -11.71 -1.21
C LEU A 9 -0.23 -10.32 -1.84
N GLU A 10 -1.47 -9.92 -2.06
CA GLU A 10 -1.79 -8.58 -2.58
C GLU A 10 -1.47 -7.49 -1.54
N LYS A 11 -1.75 -7.74 -0.26
CA LYS A 11 -1.35 -6.82 0.82
C LYS A 11 0.17 -6.63 0.84
N ASP A 12 0.93 -7.71 0.76
CA ASP A 12 2.39 -7.66 0.78
C ASP A 12 2.96 -6.98 -0.47
N PHE A 13 2.32 -7.16 -1.63
CA PHE A 13 2.65 -6.39 -2.83
C PHE A 13 2.51 -4.88 -2.58
N TYR A 14 1.35 -4.41 -2.12
CA TYR A 14 1.15 -2.97 -1.91
C TYR A 14 2.04 -2.39 -0.81
N LYS A 15 2.27 -3.11 0.28
CA LYS A 15 3.21 -2.68 1.33
C LYS A 15 4.62 -2.46 0.75
N ASN A 16 5.14 -3.42 -0.02
CA ASN A 16 6.47 -3.31 -0.59
C ASN A 16 6.59 -2.16 -1.58
N GLU A 17 5.59 -1.97 -2.43
CA GLU A 17 5.56 -0.84 -3.37
C GLU A 17 5.54 0.50 -2.64
N LEU A 18 4.69 0.66 -1.62
CA LEU A 18 4.62 1.86 -0.79
C LEU A 18 5.96 2.14 -0.09
N LEU A 19 6.59 1.12 0.47
CA LEU A 19 7.92 1.25 1.08
C LEU A 19 8.99 1.68 0.06
N ASN A 20 8.95 1.14 -1.16
CA ASN A 20 9.86 1.52 -2.24
C ASN A 20 9.66 2.99 -2.69
N MET A 21 8.43 3.50 -2.59
CA MET A 21 8.09 4.90 -2.82
C MET A 21 8.45 5.81 -1.63
N GLY A 22 8.99 5.26 -0.53
CA GLY A 22 9.31 6.00 0.69
C GLY A 22 8.12 6.30 1.59
N TYR A 23 6.98 5.64 1.37
CA TYR A 23 5.79 5.75 2.20
C TYR A 23 5.81 4.68 3.30
N PHE A 24 6.01 5.08 4.56
CA PHE A 24 6.18 4.15 5.69
C PHE A 24 4.96 4.04 6.62
N LYS A 25 4.19 5.11 6.72
CA LYS A 25 3.04 5.22 7.62
C LYS A 25 2.05 6.26 7.10
N THR A 26 0.80 6.14 7.50
CA THR A 26 -0.23 7.10 7.14
C THR A 26 -0.04 8.43 7.87
N PRO A 27 -0.66 9.53 7.39
CA PRO A 27 -0.66 10.81 8.10
C PRO A 27 -1.21 10.72 9.53
N GLU A 28 -2.13 9.79 9.77
CA GLU A 28 -2.73 9.51 11.09
C GLU A 28 -1.79 8.68 11.99
N GLY A 29 -0.63 8.27 11.48
CA GLY A 29 0.38 7.51 12.21
C GLY A 29 0.21 5.98 12.14
N LEU A 30 -0.75 5.48 11.36
CA LEU A 30 -0.96 4.05 11.19
C LEU A 30 0.14 3.43 10.32
N GLN A 31 0.61 2.26 10.72
CA GLN A 31 1.61 1.51 10.00
C GLN A 31 0.96 0.67 8.90
N LEU A 32 1.70 0.37 7.83
CA LEU A 32 1.14 -0.35 6.67
C LEU A 32 0.61 -1.76 6.99
N TYR A 33 1.11 -2.40 8.06
CA TYR A 33 0.62 -3.71 8.49
C TYR A 33 -0.74 -3.63 9.20
N GLU A 34 -1.13 -2.46 9.68
CA GLU A 34 -2.43 -2.20 10.34
C GLU A 34 -3.55 -1.99 9.30
N LEU A 35 -3.18 -1.71 8.05
CA LEU A 35 -4.12 -1.40 6.98
C LEU A 35 -4.76 -2.65 6.36
N THR A 36 -5.98 -2.47 5.90
CA THR A 36 -6.70 -3.42 5.05
C THR A 36 -6.15 -3.40 3.63
N LEU A 37 -6.51 -4.42 2.84
CA LEU A 37 -6.11 -4.49 1.43
C LEU A 37 -6.59 -3.28 0.62
N SER A 38 -7.84 -2.86 0.80
CA SER A 38 -8.42 -1.73 0.07
C SER A 38 -7.74 -0.40 0.43
N GLU A 39 -7.42 -0.18 1.71
CA GLU A 39 -6.67 1.01 2.15
C GLU A 39 -5.27 1.06 1.54
N LEU A 40 -4.56 -0.08 1.52
CA LEU A 40 -3.23 -0.19 0.90
C LEU A 40 -3.29 0.11 -0.60
N GLU A 41 -4.31 -0.41 -1.29
CA GLU A 41 -4.53 -0.17 -2.73
C GLU A 41 -4.83 1.31 -3.03
N ASP A 42 -5.69 1.94 -2.24
CA ASP A 42 -6.08 3.34 -2.44
C ASP A 42 -4.89 4.28 -2.20
N ILE A 43 -4.10 4.05 -1.15
CA ILE A 43 -2.87 4.80 -0.89
C ILE A 43 -1.86 4.60 -2.01
N TYR A 44 -1.65 3.36 -2.46
CA TYR A 44 -0.73 3.07 -3.57
C TYR A 44 -1.12 3.83 -4.84
N LYS A 45 -2.40 3.85 -5.20
CA LYS A 45 -2.89 4.60 -6.36
C LYS A 45 -2.64 6.10 -6.21
N ALA A 46 -2.86 6.65 -5.02
CA ALA A 46 -2.64 8.06 -4.74
C ALA A 46 -1.16 8.44 -4.83
N GLU A 47 -0.27 7.68 -4.20
CA GLU A 47 1.18 7.91 -4.24
C GLU A 47 1.74 7.73 -5.66
N LYS A 48 1.30 6.71 -6.38
CA LYS A 48 1.69 6.49 -7.78
C LYS A 48 1.21 7.60 -8.72
N ALA A 49 0.07 8.22 -8.42
CA ALA A 49 -0.40 9.38 -9.18
C ALA A 49 0.44 10.63 -8.90
N ARG A 50 0.92 10.80 -7.66
CA ARG A 50 1.84 11.89 -7.27
C ARG A 50 3.20 11.75 -7.95
N GLU A 51 3.81 10.55 -7.91
CA GLU A 51 5.10 10.28 -8.55
C GLU A 51 5.12 10.67 -10.05
N LYS A 52 4.01 10.41 -10.77
CA LYS A 52 3.88 10.73 -12.20
C LYS A 52 3.74 12.22 -12.50
N HIS A 53 3.35 13.04 -11.52
CA HIS A 53 3.19 14.48 -11.69
C HIS A 53 4.48 15.26 -11.41
N ASP A 54 5.42 14.66 -10.68
CA ASP A 54 6.71 15.27 -10.32
C ASP A 54 7.87 14.89 -11.29
N GLY A 55 7.57 14.13 -12.36
CA GLY A 55 8.52 13.65 -13.37
C GLY A 55 8.41 14.31 -14.74
#